data_AF-A0AAU7TZW1-F1
#
_entry.id   AF-A0AAU7TZW1-F1
#
_cell.length_a   1.000
_cell.length_b   1.000
_cell.length_c   1.000
_cell.angle_alpha   90.00
_cell.angle_beta   90.00
_cell.angle_gamma   90.00
#
_symmetry.space_group_name_H-M   'P 1'
#
loop_
_entity.id
_entity.type
_entity.pdbx_description
1 polymer ?
#
loop_
_entity_poly.entity_id
_entity_poly.type
_entity_poly.pdbx_seq_one_letter_code
_entity_poly.pdbx_strand_id
1 'polypeptide(L)'
;MINRMILNETAYFGAGAINSIVDEIHKRGFNKALVVTDKDLIQFSVATRITDLLAQNDLSFAIYDEVIPNPTVEVVHAGVEAFRRSGADYLIAVGGGSPQDTCKAIGMMIANPEFSDVRMLEGGAATRNPSVPIIAVPTTSGTAAEVTINYVITDEEKKRKFVCYDPHDIPAIAIIDPDMMASMPASLKAATGVDALTHAIEGYITRGAWELTDMFHLKAIEIIGRSLRDSVKGVPAGVADMALGQYIAGMGFSNVGLGLVHGMAHPLGAFYGTPHGIANAVLLPHIMAFNAEHTGEKYRDIAHALGMESAYSRSLADARALAIDAVITLNHDIGIPLRLRDIGMQEQDVDALAAAAFADVCTPGNPRECSVAMIATLYRELF
;
A
#
# COMPACT_ATOMS: atom_id res chain seq x y z
N MET A 1 -15.07 13.85 -19.40
CA MET A 1 -14.64 13.80 -17.98
C MET A 1 -13.14 14.09 -17.97
N ILE A 2 -12.64 14.86 -17.00
CA ILE A 2 -11.21 15.18 -16.86
C ILE A 2 -10.64 14.23 -15.81
N ASN A 3 -9.51 13.60 -16.09
CA ASN A 3 -8.81 12.72 -15.15
C ASN A 3 -7.60 13.46 -14.56
N ARG A 4 -7.37 13.31 -13.25
CA ARG A 4 -6.24 13.92 -12.52
C ARG A 4 -5.23 12.83 -12.18
N MET A 5 -3.95 13.17 -12.25
CA MET A 5 -2.85 12.35 -11.72
C MET A 5 -2.05 13.16 -10.72
N ILE A 6 -1.83 12.59 -9.54
CA ILE A 6 -0.85 13.05 -8.56
C ILE A 6 0.22 11.97 -8.47
N LEU A 7 1.47 12.40 -8.54
CA LEU A 7 2.67 11.57 -8.48
C LEU A 7 3.73 12.35 -7.71
N ASN A 8 4.80 11.68 -7.27
CA ASN A 8 5.95 12.39 -6.72
C ASN A 8 6.56 13.32 -7.77
N GLU A 9 6.98 14.51 -7.35
CA GLU A 9 7.75 15.41 -8.20
C GLU A 9 9.14 14.82 -8.50
N THR A 10 9.73 14.14 -7.52
CA THR A 10 11.05 13.50 -7.64
C THR A 10 10.98 12.08 -7.08
N ALA A 11 11.50 11.11 -7.83
CA ALA A 11 11.64 9.74 -7.37
C ALA A 11 12.96 9.14 -7.87
N TYR A 12 13.65 8.40 -6.99
CA TYR A 12 14.90 7.70 -7.28
C TYR A 12 14.68 6.19 -7.20
N PHE A 13 15.25 5.44 -8.14
CA PHE A 13 15.06 3.99 -8.25
C PHE A 13 16.38 3.25 -8.36
N GLY A 14 16.46 2.09 -7.72
CA GLY A 14 17.57 1.16 -7.86
C GLY A 14 18.45 1.08 -6.61
N ALA A 15 19.33 0.07 -6.60
CA ALA A 15 20.20 -0.21 -5.46
C ALA A 15 21.10 1.00 -5.16
N GLY A 16 21.14 1.42 -3.90
CA GLY A 16 21.88 2.60 -3.46
C GLY A 16 21.18 3.94 -3.72
N ALA A 17 19.90 3.95 -4.13
CA ALA A 17 19.11 5.16 -4.29
C ALA A 17 19.03 6.00 -3.00
N ILE A 18 19.18 5.40 -1.81
CA ILE A 18 19.23 6.16 -0.54
C ILE A 18 20.31 7.23 -0.51
N ASN A 19 21.39 7.09 -1.29
CA ASN A 19 22.46 8.08 -1.32
C ASN A 19 22.01 9.44 -1.89
N SER A 20 20.94 9.48 -2.69
CA SER A 20 20.43 10.76 -3.24
C SER A 20 19.76 11.64 -2.17
N ILE A 21 19.42 11.09 -1.00
CA ILE A 21 18.80 11.82 0.11
C ILE A 21 19.68 13.00 0.54
N VAL A 22 21.00 12.81 0.61
CA VAL A 22 21.95 13.87 1.01
C VAL A 22 21.89 15.06 0.05
N ASP A 23 21.90 14.79 -1.25
CA ASP A 23 21.83 15.82 -2.27
C ASP A 23 20.49 16.55 -2.25
N GLU A 24 19.39 15.82 -2.07
CA GLU A 24 18.05 16.41 -2.00
C GLU A 24 17.87 17.31 -0.77
N ILE A 25 18.39 16.90 0.40
CA ILE A 25 18.37 17.71 1.62
C ILE A 25 19.09 19.05 1.39
N HIS A 26 20.29 19.02 0.81
CA HIS A 26 21.03 20.25 0.50
C HIS A 26 20.35 21.12 -0.55
N LYS A 27 19.87 20.53 -1.66
CA LYS A 27 19.20 21.26 -2.74
C LYS A 27 17.94 21.96 -2.27
N ARG A 28 17.18 21.34 -1.36
CA ARG A 28 15.91 21.86 -0.84
C ARG A 28 16.10 22.73 0.40
N GLY A 29 17.32 22.84 0.93
CA GLY A 29 17.64 23.69 2.08
C GLY A 29 17.02 23.20 3.39
N PHE A 30 16.80 21.90 3.52
CA PHE A 30 16.26 21.29 4.73
C PHE A 30 17.32 21.25 5.85
N ASN A 31 16.91 21.52 7.09
CA ASN A 31 17.85 21.68 8.21
C ASN A 31 17.84 20.48 9.15
N LYS A 32 16.67 19.99 9.59
CA LYS A 32 16.58 18.91 10.57
C LYS A 32 15.41 17.97 10.28
N ALA A 33 15.69 16.69 10.14
CA ALA A 33 14.68 15.66 9.93
C ALA A 33 14.01 15.24 11.24
N LEU A 34 12.75 14.85 11.17
CA LEU A 34 12.23 13.77 12.02
C LEU A 34 12.15 12.48 11.18
N VAL A 35 12.91 11.47 11.57
CA VAL A 35 12.85 10.13 10.97
C VAL A 35 11.71 9.35 11.65
N VAL A 36 10.68 9.00 10.88
CA VAL A 36 9.51 8.26 11.33
C VAL A 36 9.65 6.80 10.89
N THR A 37 9.71 5.88 11.85
CA THR A 37 9.97 4.45 11.62
C THR A 37 9.37 3.60 12.73
N ASP A 38 9.68 2.30 12.75
CA ASP A 38 9.31 1.37 13.81
C ASP A 38 10.55 0.78 14.50
N LYS A 39 10.34 0.19 15.68
CA LYS A 39 11.41 -0.39 16.51
C LYS A 39 12.12 -1.55 15.83
N ASP A 40 11.40 -2.36 15.05
CA ASP A 40 11.98 -3.52 14.39
C ASP A 40 12.98 -3.07 13.32
N LEU A 41 12.67 -2.03 12.55
CA LEU A 41 13.57 -1.49 11.54
C LEU A 41 14.84 -0.86 12.14
N ILE A 42 14.78 -0.35 13.37
CA ILE A 42 15.98 0.06 14.13
C ILE A 42 16.74 -1.17 14.63
N GLN A 43 16.04 -2.11 15.25
CA GLN A 43 16.62 -3.33 15.81
C GLN A 43 17.35 -4.17 14.75
N PHE A 44 16.78 -4.27 13.55
CA PHE A 44 17.37 -5.00 12.41
C PHE A 44 18.26 -4.11 11.52
N SER A 45 18.58 -2.90 11.99
CA SER A 45 19.50 -1.96 11.33
C SER A 45 19.11 -1.58 9.90
N VAL A 46 17.82 -1.65 9.55
CA VAL A 46 17.30 -1.21 8.26
C VAL A 46 17.16 0.31 8.26
N ALA A 47 16.38 0.87 9.19
CA ALA A 47 16.24 2.32 9.34
C ALA A 47 17.55 2.99 9.77
N THR A 48 18.42 2.27 10.47
CA THR A 48 19.76 2.74 10.85
C THR A 48 20.61 3.13 9.65
N ARG A 49 20.41 2.52 8.47
CA ARG A 49 21.13 2.92 7.24
C ARG A 49 20.87 4.38 6.86
N ILE A 50 19.66 4.87 7.12
CA ILE A 50 19.29 6.27 6.87
C ILE A 50 19.90 7.18 7.94
N THR A 51 19.80 6.82 9.21
CA THR A 51 20.38 7.64 10.29
C THR A 51 21.90 7.72 10.20
N ASP A 52 22.56 6.62 9.83
CA ASP A 52 24.00 6.57 9.60
C ASP A 52 24.39 7.42 8.39
N LEU A 53 23.63 7.37 7.30
CA LEU A 53 23.84 8.23 6.14
C LEU A 53 23.74 9.71 6.51
N LEU A 54 22.74 10.10 7.31
CA LEU A 54 22.58 11.47 7.78
C LEU A 54 23.75 11.87 8.70
N ALA A 55 24.10 11.03 9.68
CA ALA A 55 25.18 11.31 10.62
C ALA A 55 26.55 11.43 9.93
N GLN A 56 26.83 10.57 8.94
CA GLN A 56 28.08 10.61 8.17
C GLN A 56 28.24 11.88 7.31
N ASN A 57 27.13 12.58 7.04
CA ASN A 57 27.10 13.83 6.27
C ASN A 57 26.78 15.05 7.15
N ASP A 58 26.92 14.93 8.47
CA ASP A 58 26.65 16.00 9.44
C ASP A 58 25.22 16.60 9.35
N LEU A 59 24.24 15.80 8.90
CA LEU A 59 22.84 16.21 8.78
C LEU A 59 22.10 15.94 10.09
N SER A 60 21.43 16.96 10.63
CA SER A 60 20.71 16.85 11.90
C SER A 60 19.40 16.06 11.76
N PHE A 61 19.13 15.18 12.72
CA PHE A 61 17.85 14.46 12.78
C PHE A 61 17.43 14.14 14.22
N ALA A 62 16.15 13.83 14.38
CA ALA A 62 15.58 13.13 15.52
C ALA A 62 14.85 11.87 15.03
N ILE A 63 14.57 10.93 15.94
CA ILE A 63 13.89 9.67 15.61
C ILE A 63 12.55 9.61 16.37
N TYR A 64 11.53 9.13 15.67
CA TYR A 64 10.28 8.64 16.23
C TYR A 64 10.06 7.21 15.70
N ASP A 65 10.34 6.22 16.54
CA ASP A 65 10.35 4.78 16.23
C ASP A 65 9.18 4.00 16.88
N GLU A 66 8.19 4.70 17.41
CA GLU A 66 7.05 4.11 18.12
C GLU A 66 5.90 3.71 17.19
N VAL A 67 6.11 3.69 15.87
CA VAL A 67 5.10 3.24 14.92
C VAL A 67 4.88 1.73 15.06
N ILE A 68 3.62 1.32 15.00
CA ILE A 68 3.19 -0.08 15.04
C ILE A 68 2.44 -0.44 13.75
N PRO A 69 2.35 -1.74 13.40
CA PRO A 69 1.47 -2.18 12.31
C PRO A 69 0.02 -1.71 12.53
N ASN A 70 -0.64 -1.25 11.48
CA ASN A 70 -1.99 -0.66 11.53
C ASN A 70 -2.05 0.56 12.49
N PRO A 71 -1.30 1.64 12.19
CA PRO A 71 -1.02 2.72 13.13
C PRO A 71 -2.30 3.37 13.66
N THR A 72 -2.31 3.70 14.95
CA THR A 72 -3.49 4.23 15.63
C THR A 72 -3.48 5.76 15.69
N VAL A 73 -4.61 6.33 16.09
CA VAL A 73 -4.76 7.77 16.37
C VAL A 73 -3.71 8.26 17.38
N GLU A 74 -3.46 7.49 18.43
CA GLU A 74 -2.52 7.79 19.52
C GLU A 74 -1.08 7.82 19.02
N VAL A 75 -0.70 6.88 18.16
CA VAL A 75 0.63 6.83 17.52
C VAL A 75 0.86 8.10 16.69
N VAL A 76 -0.13 8.51 15.88
CA VAL A 76 -0.03 9.76 15.12
C VAL A 76 0.15 10.96 16.04
N HIS A 77 -0.65 11.09 17.10
CA HIS A 77 -0.53 12.20 18.04
C HIS A 77 0.82 12.25 18.77
N ALA A 78 1.34 11.10 19.18
CA ALA A 78 2.68 11.02 19.78
C ALA A 78 3.77 11.46 18.80
N GLY A 79 3.64 11.10 17.52
CA GLY A 79 4.52 11.54 16.43
C GLY A 79 4.45 13.04 16.14
N VAL A 80 3.25 13.64 16.17
CA VAL A 80 3.05 15.10 16.06
C VAL A 80 3.79 15.84 17.17
N GLU A 81 3.68 15.35 18.41
CA GLU A 81 4.40 15.93 19.53
C GLU A 81 5.92 15.71 19.43
N ALA A 82 6.37 14.56 18.93
CA ALA A 82 7.78 14.31 18.65
C ALA A 82 8.34 15.30 17.60
N PHE A 83 7.58 15.55 16.52
CA PHE A 83 7.94 16.54 15.51
C PHE A 83 8.12 17.93 16.13
N ARG A 84 7.12 18.41 16.87
CA ARG A 84 7.16 19.72 17.55
C ARG A 84 8.34 19.87 18.50
N ARG A 85 8.61 18.85 19.33
CA ARG A 85 9.75 18.86 20.27
C ARG A 85 11.10 18.81 19.58
N SER A 86 11.19 18.13 18.43
CA SER A 86 12.45 17.94 17.72
C SER A 86 12.98 19.22 17.08
N GLY A 87 12.10 20.17 16.75
CA GLY A 87 12.45 21.34 15.94
C GLY A 87 12.79 20.98 14.49
N ALA A 88 12.31 19.83 14.00
CA ALA A 88 12.45 19.42 12.61
C ALA A 88 11.64 20.32 11.67
N ASP A 89 12.10 20.45 10.43
CA ASP A 89 11.44 21.20 9.35
C ASP A 89 11.01 20.30 8.18
N TYR A 90 11.40 19.03 8.19
CA TYR A 90 10.95 18.02 7.24
C TYR A 90 10.90 16.63 7.89
N LEU A 91 10.27 15.70 7.18
CA LEU A 91 10.07 14.33 7.61
C LEU A 91 10.81 13.35 6.69
N ILE A 92 11.34 12.27 7.26
CA ILE A 92 11.80 11.10 6.50
C ILE A 92 11.04 9.88 6.99
N ALA A 93 10.17 9.32 6.15
CA ALA A 93 9.47 8.08 6.46
C ALA A 93 10.35 6.89 6.04
N VAL A 94 10.71 6.02 6.98
CA VAL A 94 11.49 4.80 6.69
C VAL A 94 10.69 3.59 7.15
N GLY A 95 10.10 2.86 6.22
CA GLY A 95 9.30 1.70 6.55
C GLY A 95 8.32 1.24 5.47
N GLY A 96 7.49 0.27 5.82
CA GLY A 96 6.31 -0.08 5.01
C GLY A 96 5.20 0.96 5.13
N GLY A 97 3.97 0.59 4.75
CA GLY A 97 2.82 1.50 4.82
C GLY A 97 2.58 2.11 6.21
N SER A 98 2.81 1.39 7.30
CA SER A 98 2.52 1.92 8.65
C SER A 98 3.38 3.13 9.04
N PRO A 99 4.73 3.12 8.94
CA PRO A 99 5.52 4.34 9.12
C PRO A 99 5.21 5.45 8.11
N GLN A 100 4.95 5.11 6.85
CA GLN A 100 4.67 6.10 5.81
C GLN A 100 3.34 6.82 6.03
N ASP A 101 2.28 6.08 6.34
CA ASP A 101 0.95 6.62 6.65
C ASP A 101 0.97 7.47 7.92
N THR A 102 1.70 7.01 8.94
CA THR A 102 1.91 7.79 10.17
C THR A 102 2.63 9.10 9.85
N CYS A 103 3.68 9.04 9.03
CA CYS A 103 4.45 10.20 8.62
C CYS A 103 3.61 11.23 7.84
N LYS A 104 2.75 10.77 6.93
CA LYS A 104 1.79 11.62 6.21
C LYS A 104 0.84 12.31 7.18
N ALA A 105 0.23 11.56 8.10
CA ALA A 105 -0.69 12.11 9.08
C ALA A 105 0.00 13.17 9.97
N ILE A 106 1.23 12.92 10.44
CA ILE A 106 2.02 13.89 11.20
C ILE A 106 2.21 15.18 10.38
N GLY A 107 2.71 15.06 9.14
CA GLY A 107 2.98 16.22 8.30
C GLY A 107 1.72 17.04 7.98
N MET A 108 0.60 16.36 7.71
CA MET A 108 -0.69 16.99 7.46
C MET A 108 -1.22 17.75 8.68
N MET A 109 -1.16 17.15 9.87
CA MET A 109 -1.62 17.78 11.11
C MET A 109 -0.74 18.95 11.56
N ILE A 110 0.57 18.89 11.29
CA ILE A 110 1.48 20.01 11.57
C ILE A 110 1.17 21.20 10.65
N ALA A 111 0.95 20.95 9.36
CA ALA A 111 0.70 22.01 8.38
C ALA A 111 -0.74 22.58 8.45
N ASN A 112 -1.70 21.81 8.97
CA ASN A 112 -3.11 22.19 9.07
C ASN A 112 -3.60 22.02 10.53
N PRO A 113 -3.19 22.91 11.46
CA PRO A 113 -3.42 22.74 12.90
C PRO A 113 -4.89 22.81 13.34
N GLU A 114 -5.81 23.22 12.46
CA GLU A 114 -7.25 23.15 12.68
C GLU A 114 -7.78 21.69 12.74
N PHE A 115 -7.05 20.73 12.16
CA PHE A 115 -7.31 19.30 12.29
C PHE A 115 -6.56 18.77 13.51
N SER A 116 -7.02 19.14 14.71
CA SER A 116 -6.40 18.78 15.98
C SER A 116 -6.52 17.28 16.32
N ASP A 117 -7.37 16.56 15.62
CA ASP A 117 -7.59 15.12 15.70
C ASP A 117 -7.48 14.51 14.29
N VAL A 118 -6.64 13.48 14.13
CA VAL A 118 -6.40 12.84 12.83
C VAL A 118 -7.69 12.26 12.21
N ARG A 119 -8.70 11.92 13.03
CA ARG A 119 -10.00 11.44 12.55
C ARG A 119 -10.75 12.50 11.74
N MET A 120 -10.44 13.79 11.94
CA MET A 120 -11.01 14.87 11.13
C MET A 120 -10.47 14.90 9.69
N LEU A 121 -9.41 14.14 9.41
CA LEU A 121 -8.81 14.01 8.08
C LEU A 121 -9.42 12.86 7.26
N GLU A 122 -10.32 12.07 7.86
CA GLU A 122 -10.99 10.95 7.17
C GLU A 122 -11.67 11.41 5.87
N GLY A 123 -11.46 10.65 4.80
CA GLY A 123 -11.93 10.97 3.47
C GLY A 123 -11.16 12.14 2.84
N GLY A 124 -11.87 12.99 2.11
CA GLY A 124 -11.29 14.14 1.40
C GLY A 124 -11.43 15.42 2.21
N ALA A 125 -10.69 15.51 3.32
CA ALA A 125 -10.71 16.69 4.18
C ALA A 125 -10.30 17.96 3.43
N ALA A 126 -10.90 19.09 3.77
CA ALA A 126 -10.68 20.37 3.09
C ALA A 126 -9.44 21.10 3.62
N THR A 127 -8.29 20.43 3.58
CA THR A 127 -7.00 21.01 3.98
C THR A 127 -6.59 22.14 3.04
N ARG A 128 -5.83 23.10 3.56
CA ARG A 128 -5.45 24.31 2.82
C ARG A 128 -3.97 24.36 2.49
N ASN A 129 -3.16 23.74 3.34
CA ASN A 129 -1.71 23.75 3.23
C ASN A 129 -1.21 22.35 2.83
N PRO A 130 -0.21 22.28 1.93
CA PRO A 130 0.57 21.07 1.73
C PRO A 130 1.13 20.53 3.04
N SER A 131 1.29 19.21 3.14
CA SER A 131 2.02 18.58 4.24
C SER A 131 3.40 19.21 4.45
N VAL A 132 3.94 19.07 5.66
CA VAL A 132 5.39 19.19 5.88
C VAL A 132 6.11 18.31 4.83
N PRO A 133 7.21 18.77 4.19
CA PRO A 133 7.89 17.99 3.16
C PRO A 133 8.30 16.60 3.68
N ILE A 134 7.97 15.55 2.92
CA ILE A 134 8.29 14.15 3.24
C ILE A 134 9.26 13.59 2.20
N ILE A 135 10.32 12.95 2.68
CA ILE A 135 11.15 12.00 1.91
C ILE A 135 10.71 10.59 2.33
N ALA A 136 10.16 9.82 1.40
CA ALA A 136 9.65 8.47 1.68
C ALA A 136 10.62 7.38 1.20
N VAL A 137 11.00 6.49 2.11
CA VAL A 137 11.92 5.36 1.88
C VAL A 137 11.19 4.05 2.22
N PRO A 138 10.51 3.41 1.26
CA PRO A 138 9.83 2.15 1.47
C PRO A 138 10.82 1.03 1.83
N THR A 139 10.46 0.22 2.84
CA THR A 139 11.21 -1.01 3.22
C THR A 139 10.42 -2.28 2.93
N THR A 140 9.20 -2.14 2.39
CA THR A 140 8.39 -3.26 1.88
C THR A 140 8.01 -3.04 0.42
N SER A 141 7.91 -4.12 -0.35
CA SER A 141 7.49 -4.06 -1.75
C SER A 141 5.99 -4.31 -1.92
N GLY A 142 5.14 -3.40 -1.40
CA GLY A 142 3.69 -3.66 -1.31
C GLY A 142 2.78 -2.44 -1.45
N THR A 143 2.82 -1.55 -0.46
CA THR A 143 1.77 -0.55 -0.25
C THR A 143 1.85 0.65 -1.19
N ALA A 144 3.03 0.91 -1.76
CA ALA A 144 3.33 2.08 -2.56
C ALA A 144 2.95 3.42 -1.89
N ALA A 145 2.95 3.46 -0.55
CA ALA A 145 2.54 4.61 0.23
C ALA A 145 3.38 5.86 -0.11
N GLU A 146 4.58 5.66 -0.62
CA GLU A 146 5.52 6.70 -1.01
C GLU A 146 5.06 7.52 -2.23
N VAL A 147 4.11 7.02 -3.03
CA VAL A 147 3.58 7.70 -4.23
C VAL A 147 2.08 7.94 -4.18
N THR A 148 1.40 7.42 -3.17
CA THR A 148 -0.05 7.59 -3.05
C THR A 148 -0.41 8.91 -2.37
N ILE A 149 -1.65 9.36 -2.58
CA ILE A 149 -2.28 10.48 -1.86
C ILE A 149 -3.18 9.98 -0.73
N ASN A 150 -2.91 8.78 -0.20
CA ASN A 150 -3.73 8.15 0.81
C ASN A 150 -2.87 7.75 2.02
N TYR A 151 -3.50 7.68 3.18
CA TYR A 151 -2.97 7.02 4.37
C TYR A 151 -4.11 6.44 5.21
N VAL A 152 -3.84 5.34 5.91
CA VAL A 152 -4.86 4.57 6.64
C VAL A 152 -4.51 4.48 8.11
N ILE A 153 -5.41 4.98 8.97
CA ILE A 153 -5.25 5.01 10.42
C ILE A 153 -6.33 4.16 11.08
N THR A 154 -5.98 3.53 12.20
CA THR A 154 -6.89 2.74 13.03
C THR A 154 -7.52 3.62 14.11
N ASP A 155 -8.85 3.69 14.12
CA ASP A 155 -9.64 4.22 15.23
C ASP A 155 -9.98 3.06 16.17
N GLU A 156 -9.23 2.94 17.27
CA GLU A 156 -9.42 1.88 18.28
C GLU A 156 -10.75 2.03 19.03
N GLU A 157 -11.23 3.27 19.21
CA GLU A 157 -12.51 3.58 19.87
C GLU A 157 -13.68 3.02 19.06
N LYS A 158 -13.64 3.17 17.73
CA LYS A 158 -14.67 2.68 16.81
C LYS A 158 -14.34 1.31 16.18
N LYS A 159 -13.21 0.69 16.54
CA LYS A 159 -12.71 -0.58 16.00
C LYS A 159 -12.77 -0.64 14.47
N ARG A 160 -12.26 0.40 13.83
CA ARG A 160 -12.26 0.51 12.37
C ARG A 160 -10.96 1.10 11.86
N LYS A 161 -10.66 0.81 10.60
CA LYS A 161 -9.74 1.63 9.82
C LYS A 161 -10.51 2.73 9.10
N PHE A 162 -9.87 3.87 8.94
CA PHE A 162 -10.36 4.93 8.09
C PHE A 162 -9.25 5.40 7.16
N VAL A 163 -9.65 5.72 5.94
CA VAL A 163 -8.75 6.17 4.88
C VAL A 163 -8.89 7.67 4.76
N CYS A 164 -7.76 8.36 4.79
CA CYS A 164 -7.65 9.76 4.41
C CYS A 164 -7.12 9.81 2.98
N TYR A 165 -7.68 10.69 2.14
CA TYR A 165 -7.17 10.94 0.79
C TYR A 165 -7.01 12.44 0.53
N ASP A 166 -5.77 12.88 0.30
CA ASP A 166 -5.46 14.30 0.16
C ASP A 166 -4.24 14.51 -0.77
N PRO A 167 -4.39 15.24 -1.89
CA PRO A 167 -3.25 15.60 -2.74
C PRO A 167 -2.11 16.33 -2.00
N HIS A 168 -2.40 16.98 -0.87
CA HIS A 168 -1.41 17.66 -0.04
C HIS A 168 -0.48 16.71 0.72
N ASP A 169 -0.82 15.41 0.85
CA ASP A 169 0.00 14.44 1.60
C ASP A 169 1.09 13.74 0.77
N ILE A 170 1.09 13.96 -0.56
CA ILE A 170 2.05 13.32 -1.48
C ILE A 170 3.49 13.59 -1.03
N PRO A 171 4.33 12.55 -0.85
CA PRO A 171 5.74 12.76 -0.55
C PRO A 171 6.42 13.57 -1.65
N ALA A 172 7.22 14.55 -1.25
CA ALA A 172 7.96 15.38 -2.19
C ALA A 172 9.01 14.56 -2.94
N ILE A 173 9.61 13.58 -2.25
CA ILE A 173 10.63 12.67 -2.79
C ILE A 173 10.30 11.23 -2.38
N ALA A 174 10.37 10.30 -3.33
CA ALA A 174 10.33 8.86 -3.07
C ALA A 174 11.69 8.21 -3.40
N ILE A 175 12.15 7.30 -2.55
CA ILE A 175 13.45 6.61 -2.67
C ILE A 175 13.22 5.10 -2.71
N ILE A 176 13.12 4.54 -3.92
CA ILE A 176 12.81 3.14 -4.17
C ILE A 176 14.13 2.37 -4.28
N ASP A 177 14.71 2.05 -3.13
CA ASP A 177 15.96 1.30 -3.01
C ASP A 177 15.69 -0.17 -2.62
N PRO A 178 15.91 -1.15 -3.51
CA PRO A 178 15.69 -2.56 -3.19
C PRO A 178 16.59 -3.09 -2.07
N ASP A 179 17.72 -2.44 -1.77
CA ASP A 179 18.56 -2.85 -0.64
C ASP A 179 17.84 -2.62 0.70
N MET A 180 16.87 -1.70 0.75
CA MET A 180 16.04 -1.44 1.93
C MET A 180 14.92 -2.48 2.10
N MET A 181 14.71 -3.34 1.11
CA MET A 181 13.67 -4.39 1.07
C MET A 181 14.27 -5.80 1.08
N ALA A 182 15.58 -5.93 0.84
CA ALA A 182 16.24 -7.21 0.64
C ALA A 182 16.13 -8.16 1.84
N SER A 183 16.20 -7.62 3.07
CA SER A 183 16.20 -8.37 4.33
C SER A 183 14.80 -8.81 4.80
N MET A 184 13.72 -8.42 4.11
CA MET A 184 12.38 -8.84 4.49
C MET A 184 12.27 -10.37 4.58
N PRO A 185 11.62 -10.92 5.63
CA PRO A 185 11.31 -12.34 5.69
C PRO A 185 10.50 -12.79 4.47
N ALA A 186 10.69 -14.05 4.05
CA ALA A 186 10.00 -14.61 2.88
C ALA A 186 8.48 -14.47 2.94
N SER A 187 7.88 -14.70 4.12
CA SER A 187 6.43 -14.53 4.35
C SER A 187 5.97 -13.08 4.18
N LEU A 188 6.78 -12.10 4.61
CA LEU A 188 6.48 -10.68 4.43
C LEU A 188 6.60 -10.27 2.96
N LYS A 189 7.61 -10.77 2.24
CA LYS A 189 7.74 -10.57 0.79
C LYS A 189 6.54 -11.16 0.04
N ALA A 190 6.09 -12.34 0.41
CA ALA A 190 4.91 -12.97 -0.17
C ALA A 190 3.65 -12.13 0.05
N ALA A 191 3.37 -11.77 1.31
CA ALA A 191 2.19 -10.99 1.66
C ALA A 191 2.15 -9.62 0.96
N THR A 192 3.25 -8.87 1.04
CA THR A 192 3.33 -7.52 0.45
C THR A 192 3.41 -7.55 -1.07
N GLY A 193 3.99 -8.59 -1.66
CA GLY A 193 4.02 -8.71 -3.12
C GLY A 193 2.66 -9.04 -3.73
N VAL A 194 1.84 -9.85 -3.05
CA VAL A 194 0.44 -10.08 -3.49
C VAL A 194 -0.43 -8.87 -3.18
N ASP A 195 -0.12 -8.10 -2.14
CA ASP A 195 -0.73 -6.79 -1.90
C ASP A 195 -0.50 -5.85 -3.08
N ALA A 196 0.74 -5.70 -3.54
CA ALA A 196 1.07 -4.94 -4.76
C ALA A 196 0.35 -5.47 -6.01
N LEU A 197 0.22 -6.80 -6.14
CA LEU A 197 -0.54 -7.40 -7.25
C LEU A 197 -2.03 -7.06 -7.14
N THR A 198 -2.59 -7.08 -5.94
CA THR A 198 -3.98 -6.69 -5.64
C THR A 198 -4.21 -5.24 -6.03
N HIS A 199 -3.32 -4.33 -5.62
CA HIS A 199 -3.36 -2.93 -6.04
C HIS A 199 -3.41 -2.77 -7.55
N ALA A 200 -2.56 -3.49 -8.27
CA ALA A 200 -2.51 -3.41 -9.72
C ALA A 200 -3.76 -4.00 -10.38
N ILE A 201 -4.24 -5.18 -9.94
CA ILE A 201 -5.43 -5.82 -10.50
C ILE A 201 -6.70 -5.01 -10.21
N GLU A 202 -6.90 -4.57 -8.96
CA GLU A 202 -8.07 -3.77 -8.60
C GLU A 202 -8.05 -2.42 -9.26
N GLY A 203 -6.89 -1.74 -9.27
CA GLY A 203 -6.73 -0.48 -9.98
C GLY A 203 -6.97 -0.62 -11.48
N TYR A 204 -6.60 -1.76 -12.09
CA TYR A 204 -6.85 -2.00 -13.50
C TYR A 204 -8.34 -2.16 -13.81
N ILE A 205 -9.12 -2.76 -12.91
CA ILE A 205 -10.55 -3.03 -13.16
C ILE A 205 -11.50 -2.07 -12.45
N THR A 206 -10.99 -1.11 -11.69
CA THR A 206 -11.81 -0.15 -10.95
C THR A 206 -12.63 0.73 -11.90
N ARG A 207 -13.78 1.22 -11.42
CA ARG A 207 -14.69 2.07 -12.21
C ARG A 207 -14.03 3.35 -12.72
N GLY A 208 -13.03 3.85 -12.00
CA GLY A 208 -12.28 5.05 -12.36
C GLY A 208 -11.15 4.81 -13.37
N ALA A 209 -10.89 3.57 -13.77
CA ALA A 209 -9.76 3.24 -14.63
C ALA A 209 -9.84 3.93 -16.00
N TRP A 210 -8.70 4.40 -16.48
CA TRP A 210 -8.57 5.02 -17.80
C TRP A 210 -7.19 4.70 -18.39
N GLU A 211 -6.98 5.04 -19.67
CA GLU A 211 -5.84 4.57 -20.45
C GLU A 211 -4.46 4.76 -19.78
N LEU A 212 -4.23 5.89 -19.12
CA LEU A 212 -2.94 6.12 -18.44
C LEU A 212 -2.75 5.24 -17.20
N THR A 213 -3.79 5.05 -16.37
CA THR A 213 -3.67 4.14 -15.22
C THR A 213 -3.59 2.70 -15.67
N ASP A 214 -4.33 2.33 -16.72
CA ASP A 214 -4.29 1.00 -17.34
C ASP A 214 -2.87 0.62 -17.78
N MET A 215 -2.12 1.57 -18.36
CA MET A 215 -0.71 1.40 -18.71
C MET A 215 0.16 1.06 -17.48
N PHE A 216 -0.01 1.78 -16.37
CA PHE A 216 0.73 1.50 -15.13
C PHE A 216 0.37 0.13 -14.58
N HIS A 217 -0.93 -0.15 -14.43
CA HIS A 217 -1.40 -1.37 -13.80
C HIS A 217 -1.01 -2.63 -14.57
N LEU A 218 -1.14 -2.64 -15.90
CA LEU A 218 -0.69 -3.79 -16.70
C LEU A 218 0.81 -4.03 -16.57
N LYS A 219 1.63 -2.97 -16.58
CA LYS A 219 3.07 -3.09 -16.40
C LYS A 219 3.43 -3.58 -15.00
N ALA A 220 2.73 -3.12 -13.97
CA ALA A 220 2.91 -3.61 -12.61
C ALA A 220 2.57 -5.10 -12.49
N ILE A 221 1.44 -5.55 -13.05
CA ILE A 221 1.04 -6.97 -13.05
C ILE A 221 2.10 -7.84 -13.72
N GLU A 222 2.65 -7.41 -14.86
CA GLU A 222 3.72 -8.12 -15.56
C GLU A 222 4.99 -8.25 -14.71
N ILE A 223 5.47 -7.14 -14.14
CA ILE A 223 6.70 -7.11 -13.33
C ILE A 223 6.53 -7.95 -12.07
N ILE A 224 5.39 -7.82 -11.38
CA ILE A 224 5.11 -8.56 -10.15
C ILE A 224 4.94 -10.05 -10.44
N GLY A 225 4.16 -10.40 -11.47
CA GLY A 225 3.87 -11.78 -11.86
C GLY A 225 5.13 -12.58 -12.19
N ARG A 226 6.10 -11.97 -12.87
CA ARG A 226 7.37 -12.63 -13.23
C ARG A 226 8.40 -12.68 -12.09
N SER A 227 8.27 -11.83 -11.06
CA SER A 227 9.37 -11.58 -10.10
C SER A 227 9.06 -11.98 -8.66
N LEU A 228 7.79 -12.06 -8.27
CA LEU A 228 7.42 -12.26 -6.86
C LEU A 228 7.99 -13.57 -6.28
N ARG A 229 7.91 -14.67 -7.03
CA ARG A 229 8.46 -15.98 -6.60
C ARG A 229 9.96 -15.91 -6.30
N ASP A 230 10.70 -15.17 -7.12
CA ASP A 230 12.15 -15.00 -6.98
C ASP A 230 12.49 -14.04 -5.83
N SER A 231 11.71 -12.98 -5.67
CA SER A 231 11.84 -12.07 -4.52
C SER A 231 11.65 -12.81 -3.19
N VAL A 232 10.61 -13.65 -3.08
CA VAL A 232 10.33 -14.49 -1.90
C VAL A 232 11.49 -15.42 -1.57
N LYS A 233 12.17 -15.96 -2.60
CA LYS A 233 13.40 -16.76 -2.45
C LYS A 233 14.65 -15.93 -2.14
N GLY A 234 14.54 -14.59 -2.12
CA GLY A 234 15.65 -13.68 -1.84
C GLY A 234 16.56 -13.42 -3.04
N VAL A 235 16.15 -13.74 -4.27
CA VAL A 235 16.93 -13.45 -5.47
C VAL A 235 16.99 -11.93 -5.68
N PRO A 236 18.18 -11.29 -5.76
CA PRO A 236 18.30 -9.83 -5.82
C PRO A 236 17.54 -9.19 -6.98
N ALA A 237 17.57 -9.79 -8.17
CA ALA A 237 16.82 -9.30 -9.33
C ALA A 237 15.31 -9.30 -9.08
N GLY A 238 14.78 -10.33 -8.42
CA GLY A 238 13.36 -10.39 -8.04
C GLY A 238 12.99 -9.30 -7.02
N VAL A 239 13.88 -9.01 -6.05
CA VAL A 239 13.67 -7.92 -5.09
C VAL A 239 13.66 -6.56 -5.78
N ALA A 240 14.58 -6.33 -6.71
CA ALA A 240 14.65 -5.09 -7.50
C ALA A 240 13.40 -4.89 -8.37
N ASP A 241 12.96 -5.93 -9.08
CA ASP A 241 11.75 -5.86 -9.89
C ASP A 241 10.50 -5.64 -9.02
N MET A 242 10.40 -6.30 -7.85
CA MET A 242 9.27 -6.07 -6.92
C MET A 242 9.24 -4.64 -6.37
N ALA A 243 10.40 -4.04 -6.07
CA ALA A 243 10.50 -2.65 -5.63
C ALA A 243 9.95 -1.66 -6.68
N LEU A 244 10.22 -1.92 -7.96
CA LEU A 244 9.68 -1.14 -9.08
C LEU A 244 8.19 -1.43 -9.32
N GLY A 245 7.81 -2.71 -9.36
CA GLY A 245 6.46 -3.14 -9.71
C GLY A 245 5.40 -2.62 -8.74
N GLN A 246 5.68 -2.67 -7.44
CA GLN A 246 4.78 -2.13 -6.41
C GLN A 246 4.61 -0.61 -6.54
N TYR A 247 5.68 0.14 -6.83
CA TYR A 247 5.63 1.59 -6.99
C TYR A 247 4.77 1.96 -8.21
N ILE A 248 4.98 1.27 -9.33
CA ILE A 248 4.18 1.46 -10.55
C ILE A 248 2.69 1.18 -10.28
N ALA A 249 2.36 0.16 -9.48
CA ALA A 249 0.97 -0.07 -9.08
C ALA A 249 0.39 1.17 -8.36
N GLY A 250 1.15 1.74 -7.42
CA GLY A 250 0.85 2.98 -6.68
C GLY A 250 0.54 4.18 -7.56
N MET A 251 1.36 4.41 -8.60
CA MET A 251 1.16 5.49 -9.57
C MET A 251 -0.24 5.45 -10.20
N GLY A 252 -0.76 4.25 -10.43
CA GLY A 252 -2.10 4.04 -10.96
C GLY A 252 -3.17 4.14 -9.87
N PHE A 253 -3.18 3.21 -8.90
CA PHE A 253 -4.37 3.01 -8.04
C PHE A 253 -4.67 4.22 -7.16
N SER A 254 -3.65 4.99 -6.78
CA SER A 254 -3.83 6.21 -5.99
C SER A 254 -4.75 7.23 -6.68
N ASN A 255 -4.86 7.17 -8.00
CA ASN A 255 -5.56 8.16 -8.81
C ASN A 255 -6.94 7.70 -9.30
N VAL A 256 -7.24 6.40 -9.18
CA VAL A 256 -8.50 5.82 -9.70
C VAL A 256 -9.24 4.95 -8.69
N GLY A 257 -8.63 4.67 -7.54
CA GLY A 257 -9.18 3.83 -6.49
C GLY A 257 -8.86 2.34 -6.69
N LEU A 258 -9.50 1.54 -5.84
CA LEU A 258 -9.35 0.09 -5.77
C LEU A 258 -10.73 -0.56 -5.91
N GLY A 259 -11.00 -1.64 -5.17
CA GLY A 259 -12.28 -2.34 -5.19
C GLY A 259 -12.57 -3.13 -3.93
N LEU A 260 -13.30 -4.22 -4.10
CA LEU A 260 -13.86 -5.00 -3.00
C LEU A 260 -12.81 -5.84 -2.24
N VAL A 261 -11.64 -6.16 -2.81
CA VAL A 261 -10.60 -6.89 -2.08
C VAL A 261 -10.15 -6.04 -0.89
N HIS A 262 -9.75 -4.80 -1.14
CA HIS A 262 -9.39 -3.87 -0.07
C HIS A 262 -10.56 -3.56 0.86
N GLY A 263 -11.76 -3.36 0.30
CA GLY A 263 -12.97 -3.14 1.08
C GLY A 263 -13.25 -4.26 2.08
N MET A 264 -12.97 -5.51 1.74
CA MET A 264 -13.09 -6.66 2.64
C MET A 264 -11.84 -6.88 3.51
N ALA A 265 -10.65 -6.46 3.09
CA ALA A 265 -9.44 -6.62 3.88
C ALA A 265 -9.35 -5.63 5.06
N HIS A 266 -9.82 -4.39 4.90
CA HIS A 266 -9.73 -3.37 5.96
C HIS A 266 -10.44 -3.78 7.26
N PRO A 267 -11.69 -4.32 7.25
CA PRO A 267 -12.35 -4.80 8.46
C PRO A 267 -11.60 -5.94 9.15
N LEU A 268 -10.99 -6.87 8.40
CA LEU A 268 -10.20 -7.96 8.99
C LEU A 268 -9.00 -7.42 9.79
N GLY A 269 -8.32 -6.41 9.24
CA GLY A 269 -7.24 -5.72 9.94
C GLY A 269 -7.70 -5.02 11.22
N ALA A 270 -8.88 -4.41 11.22
CA ALA A 270 -9.43 -3.71 12.38
C ALA A 270 -9.96 -4.67 13.47
N PHE A 271 -10.57 -5.79 13.08
CA PHE A 271 -11.19 -6.73 14.02
C PHE A 271 -10.18 -7.68 14.66
N TYR A 272 -9.20 -8.13 13.88
CA TYR A 272 -8.31 -9.23 14.28
C TYR A 272 -6.83 -8.87 14.27
N GLY A 273 -6.47 -7.64 13.84
CA GLY A 273 -5.07 -7.28 13.63
C GLY A 273 -4.44 -8.04 12.45
N THR A 274 -5.24 -8.61 11.54
CA THR A 274 -4.75 -9.38 10.40
C THR A 274 -3.78 -8.51 9.56
N PRO A 275 -2.59 -9.03 9.19
CA PRO A 275 -1.68 -8.33 8.29
C PRO A 275 -2.36 -8.02 6.95
N HIS A 276 -2.30 -6.76 6.51
CA HIS A 276 -3.05 -6.27 5.35
C HIS A 276 -2.81 -7.10 4.08
N GLY A 277 -1.55 -7.31 3.71
CA GLY A 277 -1.21 -8.09 2.51
C GLY A 277 -1.67 -9.54 2.56
N ILE A 278 -1.75 -10.17 3.75
CA ILE A 278 -2.28 -11.52 3.89
C ILE A 278 -3.80 -11.53 3.66
N ALA A 279 -4.53 -10.56 4.22
CA ALA A 279 -5.97 -10.45 3.99
C ALA A 279 -6.27 -10.24 2.50
N ASN A 280 -5.58 -9.30 1.84
CA ASN A 280 -5.72 -9.06 0.41
C ASN A 280 -5.39 -10.30 -0.42
N ALA A 281 -4.29 -11.00 -0.09
CA ALA A 281 -3.87 -12.18 -0.82
C ALA A 281 -4.88 -13.33 -0.77
N VAL A 282 -5.47 -13.60 0.40
CA VAL A 282 -6.51 -14.62 0.55
C VAL A 282 -7.78 -14.25 -0.22
N LEU A 283 -8.18 -12.98 -0.18
CA LEU A 283 -9.42 -12.50 -0.81
C LEU A 283 -9.31 -12.41 -2.35
N LEU A 284 -8.17 -11.99 -2.88
CA LEU A 284 -7.97 -11.61 -4.28
C LEU A 284 -8.57 -12.58 -5.32
N PRO A 285 -8.20 -13.88 -5.37
CA PRO A 285 -8.68 -14.77 -6.43
C PRO A 285 -10.21 -14.96 -6.41
N HIS A 286 -10.81 -14.89 -5.22
CA HIS A 286 -12.24 -15.08 -5.05
C HIS A 286 -13.04 -13.84 -5.43
N ILE A 287 -12.54 -12.66 -5.08
CA ILE A 287 -13.12 -11.40 -5.55
C ILE A 287 -12.90 -11.23 -7.05
N MET A 288 -11.80 -11.75 -7.60
CA MET A 288 -11.63 -11.82 -9.05
C MET A 288 -12.72 -12.68 -9.71
N ALA A 289 -12.97 -13.87 -9.18
CA ALA A 289 -14.07 -14.72 -9.66
C ALA A 289 -15.44 -14.03 -9.55
N PHE A 290 -15.70 -13.32 -8.46
CA PHE A 290 -16.91 -12.52 -8.26
C PHE A 290 -17.06 -11.40 -9.30
N ASN A 291 -15.96 -10.75 -9.67
CA ASN A 291 -15.96 -9.62 -10.59
C ASN A 291 -15.85 -10.02 -12.07
N ALA A 292 -15.48 -11.26 -12.40
CA ALA A 292 -15.06 -11.69 -13.74
C ALA A 292 -15.96 -11.18 -14.88
N GLU A 293 -17.29 -11.29 -14.75
CA GLU A 293 -18.26 -10.87 -15.77
C GLU A 293 -18.40 -9.34 -15.96
N HIS A 294 -17.80 -8.52 -15.07
CA HIS A 294 -17.91 -7.05 -15.06
C HIS A 294 -16.62 -6.36 -15.49
N THR A 295 -15.68 -7.08 -16.11
CA THR A 295 -14.33 -6.58 -16.40
C THR A 295 -14.02 -6.42 -17.88
N GLY A 296 -14.99 -6.68 -18.77
CA GLY A 296 -14.75 -6.70 -20.22
C GLY A 296 -13.65 -7.70 -20.59
N GLU A 297 -12.67 -7.25 -21.38
CA GLU A 297 -11.50 -8.03 -21.80
C GLU A 297 -10.33 -7.99 -20.79
N LYS A 298 -10.40 -7.15 -19.75
CA LYS A 298 -9.24 -6.86 -18.87
C LYS A 298 -8.62 -8.11 -18.24
N TYR A 299 -9.40 -9.15 -17.93
CA TYR A 299 -8.83 -10.39 -17.38
C TYR A 299 -7.99 -11.18 -18.38
N ARG A 300 -8.24 -11.03 -19.69
CA ARG A 300 -7.34 -11.58 -20.71
C ARG A 300 -5.98 -10.90 -20.66
N ASP A 301 -5.96 -9.58 -20.51
CA ASP A 301 -4.74 -8.79 -20.39
C ASP A 301 -3.99 -9.16 -19.10
N ILE A 302 -4.70 -9.32 -17.98
CA ILE A 302 -4.13 -9.81 -16.71
C ILE A 302 -3.51 -11.22 -16.89
N ALA A 303 -4.25 -12.16 -17.48
CA ALA A 303 -3.74 -13.51 -17.71
C ALA A 303 -2.45 -13.48 -18.54
N HIS A 304 -2.43 -12.70 -19.63
CA HIS A 304 -1.25 -12.53 -20.46
C HIS A 304 -0.08 -11.91 -19.68
N ALA A 305 -0.31 -10.83 -18.92
CA ALA A 305 0.71 -10.19 -18.10
C ALA A 305 1.27 -11.12 -17.02
N LEU A 306 0.46 -12.04 -16.49
CA LEU A 306 0.89 -13.09 -15.55
C LEU A 306 1.60 -14.28 -16.24
N GLY A 307 1.91 -14.18 -17.54
CA GLY A 307 2.68 -15.18 -18.29
C GLY A 307 1.82 -16.25 -18.98
N MET A 308 0.50 -16.12 -19.02
CA MET A 308 -0.37 -17.05 -19.75
C MET A 308 -0.44 -16.67 -21.23
N GLU A 309 0.59 -17.01 -22.02
CA GLU A 309 0.71 -16.63 -23.43
C GLU A 309 -0.52 -17.01 -24.28
N SER A 310 -1.18 -18.13 -23.95
CA SER A 310 -2.36 -18.59 -24.67
C SER A 310 -3.61 -17.72 -24.46
N ALA A 311 -3.61 -16.73 -23.56
CA ALA A 311 -4.78 -15.95 -23.18
C ALA A 311 -5.52 -15.32 -24.38
N TYR A 312 -4.82 -14.77 -25.37
CA TYR A 312 -5.44 -14.17 -26.56
C TYR A 312 -5.98 -15.17 -27.59
N SER A 313 -5.63 -16.44 -27.47
CA SER A 313 -6.14 -17.49 -28.37
C SER A 313 -7.38 -18.19 -27.83
N ARG A 314 -7.78 -17.93 -26.58
CA ARG A 314 -8.89 -18.59 -25.89
C ARG A 314 -10.18 -17.79 -25.91
N SER A 315 -11.30 -18.43 -25.56
CA SER A 315 -12.54 -17.71 -25.27
C SER A 315 -12.34 -16.74 -24.10
N LEU A 316 -13.17 -15.69 -24.00
CA LEU A 316 -13.08 -14.75 -22.88
C LEU A 316 -13.31 -15.43 -21.51
N ALA A 317 -14.23 -16.39 -21.45
CA ALA A 317 -14.49 -17.17 -20.24
C ALA A 317 -13.26 -17.96 -19.79
N ASP A 318 -12.58 -18.62 -20.73
CA ASP A 318 -11.35 -19.36 -20.43
C ASP A 318 -10.19 -18.41 -20.06
N ALA A 319 -10.08 -17.25 -20.69
CA ALA A 319 -9.07 -16.25 -20.36
C ALA A 319 -9.28 -15.67 -18.94
N ARG A 320 -10.54 -15.47 -18.53
CA ARG A 320 -10.90 -15.11 -17.15
C ARG A 320 -10.51 -16.18 -16.15
N ALA A 321 -10.81 -17.45 -16.45
CA ALA A 321 -10.40 -18.58 -15.61
C ALA A 321 -8.87 -18.65 -15.48
N LEU A 322 -8.13 -18.49 -16.58
CA LEU A 322 -6.66 -18.46 -16.56
C LEU A 322 -6.08 -17.37 -15.65
N ALA A 323 -6.66 -16.16 -15.64
CA ALA A 323 -6.20 -15.08 -14.77
C ALA A 323 -6.36 -15.45 -13.29
N ILE A 324 -7.53 -16.00 -12.93
CA ILE A 324 -7.85 -16.42 -11.56
C ILE A 324 -6.92 -17.58 -11.14
N ASP A 325 -6.76 -18.59 -11.99
CA ASP A 325 -5.90 -19.75 -11.75
C ASP A 325 -4.42 -19.34 -11.58
N ALA A 326 -3.96 -18.35 -12.36
CA ALA A 326 -2.60 -17.82 -12.24
C ALA A 326 -2.34 -17.19 -10.86
N VAL A 327 -3.32 -16.44 -10.33
CA VAL A 327 -3.25 -15.86 -8.98
C VAL A 327 -3.32 -16.93 -7.89
N ILE A 328 -4.22 -17.91 -8.02
CA ILE A 328 -4.30 -19.05 -7.09
C ILE A 328 -2.98 -19.81 -7.05
N THR A 329 -2.40 -20.10 -8.22
CA THR A 329 -1.11 -20.79 -8.35
C THR A 329 0.01 -19.97 -7.71
N LEU A 330 0.04 -18.65 -7.96
CA LEU A 330 1.02 -17.76 -7.33
C LEU A 330 0.90 -17.77 -5.81
N ASN A 331 -0.30 -17.62 -5.26
CA ASN A 331 -0.55 -17.67 -3.82
C ASN A 331 -0.06 -18.98 -3.20
N HIS A 332 -0.36 -20.12 -3.84
CA HIS A 332 0.09 -21.43 -3.41
C HIS A 332 1.63 -21.53 -3.43
N ASP A 333 2.28 -21.11 -4.51
CA ASP A 333 3.73 -21.21 -4.70
C ASP A 333 4.55 -20.44 -3.66
N ILE A 334 3.97 -19.36 -3.10
CA ILE A 334 4.63 -18.50 -2.12
C ILE A 334 4.09 -18.66 -0.70
N GLY A 335 3.20 -19.64 -0.47
CA GLY A 335 2.74 -20.03 0.86
C GLY A 335 1.71 -19.09 1.50
N ILE A 336 0.86 -18.43 0.71
CA ILE A 336 -0.28 -17.68 1.24
C ILE A 336 -1.32 -18.67 1.79
N PRO A 337 -1.92 -18.42 2.97
CA PRO A 337 -3.06 -19.20 3.47
C PRO A 337 -4.22 -19.25 2.46
N LEU A 338 -5.09 -20.25 2.55
CA LEU A 338 -6.18 -20.41 1.57
C LEU A 338 -7.53 -19.90 2.07
N ARG A 339 -7.69 -19.70 3.38
CA ARG A 339 -8.99 -19.41 4.00
C ARG A 339 -8.90 -18.31 5.04
N LEU A 340 -10.02 -17.63 5.25
CA LEU A 340 -10.11 -16.54 6.21
C LEU A 340 -10.03 -17.02 7.67
N ARG A 341 -10.50 -18.24 8.00
CA ARG A 341 -10.30 -18.82 9.33
C ARG A 341 -8.82 -19.04 9.68
N ASP A 342 -7.99 -19.32 8.67
CA ASP A 342 -6.55 -19.59 8.86
C ASP A 342 -5.78 -18.30 9.20
N ILE A 343 -6.41 -17.13 9.02
CA ILE A 343 -5.86 -15.81 9.31
C ILE A 343 -6.64 -15.08 10.42
N GLY A 344 -7.43 -15.84 11.20
CA GLY A 344 -8.06 -15.40 12.43
C GLY A 344 -9.53 -14.96 12.32
N MET A 345 -10.12 -14.91 11.12
CA MET A 345 -11.53 -14.54 10.97
C MET A 345 -12.42 -15.49 11.76
N GLN A 346 -13.49 -14.97 12.34
CA GLN A 346 -14.50 -15.75 13.04
C GLN A 346 -15.84 -15.70 12.30
N GLU A 347 -16.50 -16.85 12.14
CA GLU A 347 -17.76 -16.94 11.40
C GLU A 347 -18.88 -16.08 12.00
N GLN A 348 -18.90 -15.92 13.34
CA GLN A 348 -19.91 -15.10 14.02
C GLN A 348 -19.83 -13.60 13.69
N ASP A 349 -18.71 -13.11 13.17
CA ASP A 349 -18.50 -11.68 12.91
C ASP A 349 -18.83 -11.29 11.46
N VAL A 350 -19.20 -12.25 10.61
CA VAL A 350 -19.45 -12.05 9.17
C VAL A 350 -20.39 -10.87 8.88
N ASP A 351 -21.49 -10.74 9.63
CA ASP A 351 -22.46 -9.68 9.36
C ASP A 351 -21.90 -8.29 9.69
N ALA A 352 -21.09 -8.18 10.75
CA ALA A 352 -20.39 -6.94 11.11
C ALA A 352 -19.28 -6.61 10.10
N LEU A 353 -18.49 -7.60 9.69
CA LEU A 353 -17.46 -7.45 8.67
C LEU A 353 -18.05 -7.02 7.32
N ALA A 354 -19.19 -7.58 6.92
CA ALA A 354 -19.86 -7.25 5.67
C ALA A 354 -20.42 -5.82 5.67
N ALA A 355 -20.99 -5.37 6.79
CA ALA A 355 -21.44 -3.99 6.95
C ALA A 355 -20.26 -2.99 6.90
N ALA A 356 -19.16 -3.31 7.59
CA ALA A 356 -17.94 -2.50 7.57
C ALA A 356 -17.32 -2.44 6.17
N ALA A 357 -17.22 -3.58 5.48
CA ALA A 357 -16.69 -3.65 4.13
C ALA A 357 -17.54 -2.88 3.12
N PHE A 358 -18.87 -2.92 3.24
CA PHE A 358 -19.76 -2.14 2.39
C PHE A 358 -19.58 -0.63 2.59
N ALA A 359 -19.29 -0.20 3.82
CA ALA A 359 -19.04 1.21 4.15
C ALA A 359 -17.61 1.67 3.85
N ASP A 360 -16.71 0.76 3.48
CA ASP A 360 -15.32 1.07 3.18
C ASP A 360 -15.18 1.92 1.91
N VAL A 361 -14.24 2.86 1.91
CA VAL A 361 -14.03 3.82 0.81
C VAL A 361 -13.59 3.16 -0.50
N CYS A 362 -12.99 1.96 -0.45
CA CYS A 362 -12.53 1.24 -1.63
C CYS A 362 -13.68 0.53 -2.35
N THR A 363 -14.70 0.07 -1.62
CA THR A 363 -15.81 -0.74 -2.16
C THR A 363 -16.58 -0.06 -3.30
N PRO A 364 -16.89 1.25 -3.26
CA PRO A 364 -17.53 1.95 -4.38
C PRO A 364 -16.75 1.90 -5.71
N GLY A 365 -15.43 1.70 -5.67
CA GLY A 365 -14.60 1.54 -6.87
C GLY A 365 -14.78 0.21 -7.59
N ASN A 366 -15.36 -0.80 -6.94
CA ASN A 366 -15.49 -2.14 -7.48
C ASN A 366 -16.34 -2.16 -8.77
N PRO A 367 -15.91 -2.86 -9.86
CA PRO A 367 -16.62 -2.86 -11.15
C PRO A 367 -18.02 -3.48 -11.08
N ARG A 368 -18.22 -4.43 -10.16
CA ARG A 368 -19.53 -5.02 -9.87
C ARG A 368 -20.17 -4.29 -8.70
N GLU A 369 -21.45 -3.91 -8.81
CA GLU A 369 -22.18 -3.37 -7.67
C GLU A 369 -22.28 -4.39 -6.54
N CYS A 370 -22.05 -3.92 -5.32
CA CYS A 370 -22.01 -4.75 -4.12
C CYS A 370 -23.22 -4.46 -3.23
N SER A 371 -23.61 -5.44 -2.43
CA SER A 371 -24.54 -5.25 -1.32
C SER A 371 -24.00 -5.97 -0.08
N VAL A 372 -24.43 -5.54 1.12
CA VAL A 372 -24.03 -6.20 2.38
C VAL A 372 -24.29 -7.71 2.33
N ALA A 373 -25.43 -8.15 1.77
CA ALA A 373 -25.76 -9.57 1.66
C ALA A 373 -24.80 -10.36 0.75
N MET A 374 -24.37 -9.75 -0.37
CA MET A 374 -23.38 -10.35 -1.27
C MET A 374 -22.02 -10.46 -0.59
N ILE A 375 -21.58 -9.40 0.10
CA ILE A 375 -20.31 -9.39 0.83
C ILE A 375 -20.32 -10.43 1.97
N ALA A 376 -21.42 -10.55 2.71
CA ALA A 376 -21.58 -11.57 3.74
C ALA A 376 -21.53 -12.99 3.16
N THR A 377 -22.06 -13.20 1.95
CA THR A 377 -21.94 -14.49 1.24
C THR A 377 -20.49 -14.78 0.90
N LEU A 378 -19.76 -13.80 0.36
CA LEU A 378 -18.34 -13.94 0.03
C LEU A 378 -17.50 -14.29 1.28
N TYR A 379 -17.70 -13.60 2.42
CA TYR A 379 -16.99 -13.97 3.66
C TYR A 379 -17.27 -15.41 4.10
N ARG A 380 -18.51 -15.90 4.00
CA ARG A 380 -18.87 -17.29 4.38
C ARG A 380 -18.28 -18.32 3.43
N GLU A 381 -18.26 -18.05 2.13
CA GLU A 381 -17.66 -18.94 1.13
C GLU A 381 -16.14 -19.10 1.34
N LEU A 382 -15.50 -18.09 1.93
CA LEU A 382 -14.06 -18.02 2.17
C LEU A 382 -13.63 -18.41 3.58
N PHE A 383 -14.58 -18.79 4.45
CA PHE A 383 -14.28 -19.15 5.83
C PHE A 383 -13.37 -20.38 5.95
#